data_AF-A0A238ZU32-F1
#
_entry.id   AF-A0A238ZU32-F1
#
_cell.length_a   1.000
_cell.length_b   1.000
_cell.length_c   1.000
_cell.angle_alpha   90.00
_cell.angle_beta   90.00
_cell.angle_gamma   90.00
#
_symmetry.space_group_name_H-M   'P 1'
#
loop_
_entity.id
_entity.type
_entity.pdbx_description
1 polymer ?
#
loop_
_entity_poly.entity_id
_entity_poly.type
_entity_poly.pdbx_seq_one_letter_code
_entity_poly.pdbx_strand_id
1 'polypeptide(L)'
;MIQFLCKKVRNKKGFTLIELIVVIAILGILAGIAVPRFQNVTANANSKANLAEHKIAVSAVQLFRAESTTNALPTKSDDLDPYIEGGWAGLTSGTHTFAYDATTGVTITSSPSGEETNIKP
;
A
#
# COMPACT_ATOMS: atom_id res chain seq x y z
N MET A 1 -45.61 -23.05 50.91
CA MET A 1 -45.49 -22.45 49.56
C MET A 1 -44.18 -21.68 49.46
N ILE A 2 -43.05 -22.35 49.17
CA ILE A 2 -41.74 -21.73 48.82
C ILE A 2 -40.80 -22.73 48.08
N GLN A 3 -41.25 -23.93 47.73
CA GLN A 3 -40.43 -24.99 47.10
C GLN A 3 -40.24 -24.83 45.56
N PHE A 4 -40.16 -23.60 45.03
CA PHE A 4 -40.04 -23.40 43.56
C PHE A 4 -38.96 -22.40 43.13
N LEU A 5 -38.03 -22.02 44.02
CA LEU A 5 -36.99 -21.02 43.71
C LEU A 5 -35.55 -21.56 43.57
N CYS A 6 -35.32 -22.85 43.38
CA CYS A 6 -33.98 -23.33 43.00
C CYS A 6 -33.79 -23.27 41.48
N LYS A 7 -33.65 -22.02 41.02
CA LYS A 7 -33.28 -21.56 39.68
C LYS A 7 -32.03 -22.27 39.16
N LYS A 8 -32.21 -23.15 38.17
CA LYS A 8 -31.29 -23.52 37.08
C LYS A 8 -29.79 -23.42 37.42
N VAL A 9 -29.21 -24.50 37.95
CA VAL A 9 -27.75 -24.64 38.07
C VAL A 9 -27.16 -24.93 36.67
N ARG A 10 -26.92 -23.82 35.97
CA ARG A 10 -26.00 -23.55 34.86
C ARG A 10 -25.03 -24.69 34.51
N ASN A 11 -25.31 -25.38 33.39
CA ASN A 11 -24.38 -26.25 32.66
C ASN A 11 -23.15 -25.45 32.21
N LYS A 12 -22.13 -25.32 33.05
CA LYS A 12 -20.83 -24.78 32.64
C LYS A 12 -19.99 -25.91 32.05
N LYS A 13 -20.17 -26.20 30.75
CA LYS A 13 -19.16 -26.93 29.99
C LYS A 13 -17.91 -26.06 29.93
N GLY A 14 -16.85 -26.45 30.63
CA GLY A 14 -15.54 -25.79 30.56
C GLY A 14 -14.83 -26.15 29.26
N PHE A 15 -14.03 -25.22 28.74
CA PHE A 15 -13.13 -25.46 27.63
C PHE A 15 -11.99 -26.36 28.11
N THR A 16 -11.67 -27.43 27.39
CA THR A 16 -10.58 -28.33 27.78
C THR A 16 -9.23 -27.72 27.38
N LEU A 17 -8.19 -27.96 28.19
CA LEU A 17 -6.83 -27.49 27.85
C LEU A 17 -6.33 -28.09 26.53
N ILE A 18 -6.73 -29.33 26.23
CA ILE A 18 -6.37 -30.00 24.98
C ILE A 18 -7.01 -29.33 23.76
N GLU A 19 -8.26 -28.86 23.87
CA GLU A 19 -8.91 -28.06 22.82
C GLU A 19 -8.13 -26.77 22.55
N LEU A 20 -7.61 -26.11 23.60
CA LEU A 20 -6.80 -24.90 23.41
C LEU A 20 -5.47 -25.20 22.71
N ILE A 21 -4.80 -26.27 23.11
CA ILE A 21 -3.48 -26.65 22.59
C ILE A 21 -3.56 -27.00 21.11
N VAL A 22 -4.58 -27.75 20.68
CA VAL A 22 -4.75 -28.10 19.26
C VAL A 22 -5.06 -26.86 18.42
N VAL A 23 -5.86 -25.91 18.94
CA VAL A 23 -6.18 -24.68 18.23
C VAL A 23 -4.94 -23.81 18.00
N ILE A 24 -4.13 -23.57 19.03
CA ILE A 24 -2.90 -22.76 18.86
C ILE A 24 -1.86 -23.47 17.99
N ALA A 25 -1.82 -24.80 17.99
CA ALA A 25 -0.94 -25.57 17.10
C ALA A 25 -1.31 -25.36 15.63
N ILE A 26 -2.60 -25.42 15.28
CA ILE A 26 -3.07 -25.15 13.91
C ILE A 26 -2.87 -23.67 13.54
N LEU A 27 -3.19 -22.73 14.44
CA LEU A 27 -2.95 -21.30 14.22
C LEU A 27 -1.47 -20.99 14.00
N GLY A 28 -0.56 -21.68 14.68
CA GLY A 28 0.88 -21.54 14.49
C GLY A 28 1.33 -21.94 13.08
N ILE A 29 0.82 -23.06 12.55
CA ILE A 29 1.12 -23.52 11.18
C ILE A 29 0.58 -22.52 10.15
N LEU A 30 -0.67 -22.06 10.32
CA LEU A 30 -1.28 -21.09 9.42
C LEU A 30 -0.54 -19.75 9.45
N ALA A 31 -0.17 -19.26 10.63
CA ALA A 31 0.57 -18.01 10.79
C ALA A 31 1.95 -18.07 10.11
N GLY A 32 2.67 -19.20 10.21
CA GLY A 32 3.97 -19.39 9.58
C GLY A 32 3.94 -19.23 8.05
N ILE A 33 2.86 -19.67 7.38
CA ILE A 33 2.70 -19.52 5.93
C ILE A 33 2.10 -18.15 5.57
N ALA A 34 1.18 -17.64 6.40
CA ALA A 34 0.46 -16.41 6.12
C ALA A 34 1.35 -15.16 6.17
N VAL A 35 2.25 -15.06 7.15
CA VAL A 35 3.11 -13.88 7.36
C VAL A 35 4.00 -13.56 6.14
N PRO A 36 4.85 -14.46 5.62
CA PRO A 36 5.69 -14.15 4.46
C PRO A 36 4.85 -13.90 3.20
N ARG A 37 3.72 -14.58 3.04
CA ARG A 37 2.81 -14.34 1.89
C ARG A 37 2.21 -12.93 1.95
N PHE A 38 1.77 -12.48 3.12
CA PHE A 38 1.16 -11.16 3.29
C PHE A 38 2.16 -10.03 3.04
N GLN A 39 3.41 -10.18 3.48
CA GLN A 39 4.49 -9.23 3.20
C GLN A 39 4.74 -9.09 1.69
N ASN A 40 4.88 -10.20 0.97
CA ASN A 40 5.09 -10.19 -0.48
C ASN A 40 3.92 -9.58 -1.26
N VAL A 41 2.67 -9.86 -0.85
CA VAL A 41 1.48 -9.28 -1.50
C VAL A 41 1.44 -7.77 -1.29
N THR A 42 1.72 -7.30 -0.07
CA THR A 42 1.70 -5.88 0.26
C THR A 42 2.81 -5.12 -0.46
N ALA A 43 4.03 -5.66 -0.49
CA ALA A 43 5.15 -5.07 -1.23
C ALA A 43 4.84 -4.98 -2.74
N ASN A 44 4.31 -6.05 -3.33
CA ASN A 44 3.92 -6.04 -4.74
C ASN A 44 2.77 -5.08 -5.04
N ALA A 45 1.81 -4.93 -4.12
CA ALA A 45 0.73 -3.95 -4.27
C ALA A 45 1.28 -2.52 -4.26
N ASN A 46 2.19 -2.20 -3.34
CA ASN A 46 2.83 -0.89 -3.25
C ASN A 46 3.65 -0.59 -4.51
N SER A 47 4.47 -1.54 -4.99
CA SER A 47 5.25 -1.36 -6.23
C SER A 47 4.35 -1.14 -7.45
N LYS A 48 3.23 -1.85 -7.56
CA LYS A 48 2.26 -1.65 -8.65
C LYS A 48 1.57 -0.29 -8.56
N ALA A 49 1.20 0.14 -7.36
CA ALA A 49 0.59 1.44 -7.14
C ALA A 49 1.58 2.57 -7.45
N ASN A 50 2.83 2.46 -7.02
CA ASN A 50 3.90 3.41 -7.38
C ASN A 50 4.13 3.49 -8.89
N LEU A 51 4.14 2.35 -9.59
CA LEU A 51 4.26 2.33 -11.06
C LEU A 51 3.05 2.99 -11.73
N ALA A 52 1.84 2.82 -11.20
CA ALA A 52 0.65 3.48 -11.72
C ALA A 52 0.75 5.00 -11.54
N GLU A 53 1.16 5.46 -10.37
CA GLU A 53 1.42 6.88 -10.09
C GLU A 53 2.53 7.46 -10.98
N HIS A 54 3.61 6.72 -11.21
CA HIS A 54 4.66 7.13 -12.13
C HIS A 54 4.12 7.38 -13.54
N LYS A 55 3.24 6.50 -14.03
CA LYS A 55 2.59 6.69 -15.33
C LYS A 55 1.71 7.93 -15.34
N ILE A 56 0.96 8.18 -14.26
CA ILE A 56 0.16 9.40 -14.11
C ILE A 56 1.05 10.64 -14.20
N ALA A 57 2.18 10.65 -13.49
CA ALA A 57 3.15 11.75 -13.51
C ALA A 57 3.75 11.99 -14.91
N VAL A 58 4.12 10.93 -15.63
CA VAL A 58 4.60 11.03 -17.01
C VAL A 58 3.50 11.55 -17.95
N SER A 59 2.27 11.05 -17.80
CA SER A 59 1.13 11.54 -18.57
C SER A 59 0.84 13.02 -18.29
N ALA A 60 0.98 13.48 -17.05
CA ALA A 60 0.84 14.89 -16.70
C ALA A 60 1.87 15.77 -17.43
N VAL A 61 3.13 15.35 -17.51
CA VAL A 61 4.15 16.05 -18.31
C VAL A 61 3.74 16.11 -19.79
N GLN A 62 3.21 15.03 -20.34
CA GLN A 62 2.75 15.00 -21.73
C GLN A 62 1.57 15.96 -21.98
N LEU A 63 0.62 16.02 -21.03
CA LEU A 63 -0.52 16.94 -21.09
C LEU A 63 -0.07 18.40 -20.99
N PHE A 64 0.82 18.73 -20.05
CA PHE A 64 1.42 20.06 -19.92
C PHE A 64 2.05 20.51 -21.24
N ARG A 65 2.84 19.63 -21.87
CA ARG A 65 3.48 19.92 -23.17
C ARG A 65 2.48 20.11 -24.29
N ALA A 66 1.39 19.34 -24.30
CA ALA A 66 0.35 19.44 -25.32
C ALA A 66 -0.44 20.75 -25.20
N GLU A 67 -0.59 21.28 -24.00
CA GLU A 67 -1.24 22.58 -23.75
C GLU A 67 -0.32 23.77 -24.02
N SER A 68 0.99 23.60 -23.85
CA SER A 68 1.96 24.67 -24.08
C SER A 68 2.07 25.05 -25.56
N THR A 69 1.81 26.32 -25.86
CA THR A 69 1.95 26.89 -27.23
C THR A 69 3.38 26.91 -27.75
N THR A 70 4.38 26.86 -26.85
CA THR A 70 5.81 26.85 -27.19
C THR A 70 6.47 25.50 -26.97
N ASN A 71 5.69 24.43 -26.75
CA ASN A 71 6.21 23.10 -26.40
C ASN A 71 7.13 23.14 -25.16
N ALA A 72 6.84 24.02 -24.21
CA ALA A 72 7.62 24.17 -22.99
C ALA A 72 7.52 22.90 -22.13
N LEU A 73 8.57 22.63 -21.37
CA LEU A 73 8.59 21.59 -20.36
C LEU A 73 8.22 22.18 -19.01
N PRO A 74 7.56 21.40 -18.12
CA PRO A 74 7.40 21.82 -16.74
C PRO A 74 8.79 21.99 -16.10
N THR A 75 8.94 23.01 -15.29
CA THR A 75 10.21 23.35 -14.62
C THR A 75 10.20 22.97 -13.14
N LYS A 76 9.01 22.74 -12.58
CA LYS A 76 8.76 22.34 -11.20
C LYS A 76 7.70 21.25 -11.15
N SER A 77 7.67 20.52 -10.04
CA SER A 77 6.59 19.55 -9.75
C SER A 77 5.21 20.20 -9.76
N ASP A 78 5.11 21.40 -9.21
CA ASP A 78 3.83 22.10 -9.00
C ASP A 78 3.20 22.54 -10.34
N ASP A 79 4.00 22.64 -11.40
CA ASP A 79 3.51 22.88 -12.76
C ASP A 79 2.60 21.72 -13.25
N LEU A 80 2.71 20.54 -12.63
CA LEU A 80 1.93 19.34 -12.95
C LEU A 80 0.65 19.19 -12.12
N ASP A 81 0.47 19.99 -11.06
CA ASP A 81 -0.68 19.88 -10.16
C ASP A 81 -2.04 19.95 -10.87
N PRO A 82 -2.25 20.80 -11.91
CA PRO A 82 -3.51 20.83 -12.64
C PRO A 82 -3.84 19.55 -13.42
N TYR A 83 -2.83 18.70 -13.68
CA TYR A 83 -2.95 17.51 -14.54
C TYR A 83 -2.96 16.20 -13.73
N ILE A 84 -2.86 16.29 -12.41
CA ILE A 84 -2.84 15.15 -11.49
C ILE A 84 -3.95 15.37 -10.47
N GLU A 85 -4.84 14.40 -10.31
CA GLU A 85 -5.88 14.46 -9.28
C GLU A 85 -5.22 14.47 -7.88
N GLY A 86 -5.47 15.53 -7.10
CA GLY A 86 -4.81 15.73 -5.80
C GLY A 86 -3.42 16.37 -5.89
N GLY A 87 -2.98 16.76 -7.09
CA GLY A 87 -1.67 17.37 -7.35
C GLY A 87 -0.50 16.39 -7.24
N TRP A 88 0.71 16.89 -7.45
CA TRP A 88 1.95 16.11 -7.31
C TRP A 88 2.08 15.48 -5.92
N ALA A 89 1.68 16.22 -4.87
CA ALA A 89 1.65 15.72 -3.50
C ALA A 89 0.61 14.61 -3.25
N GLY A 90 -0.34 14.42 -4.16
CA GLY A 90 -1.34 13.35 -4.13
C GLY A 90 -0.77 11.98 -4.51
N LEU A 91 0.42 11.92 -5.13
CA LEU A 91 1.11 10.66 -5.44
C LEU A 91 1.79 10.13 -4.18
N THR A 92 1.18 9.14 -3.53
CA THR A 92 1.55 8.73 -2.15
C THR A 92 1.98 7.27 -2.04
N SER A 93 1.84 6.47 -3.09
CA SER A 93 2.26 5.06 -3.13
C SER A 93 3.79 4.89 -3.16
N GLY A 94 4.54 5.99 -3.22
CA GLY A 94 5.98 6.02 -3.02
C GLY A 94 6.55 7.43 -2.99
N THR A 95 7.89 7.50 -3.01
CA THR A 95 8.61 8.76 -3.15
C THR A 95 8.73 9.08 -4.63
N HIS A 96 8.19 10.23 -5.04
CA HIS A 96 8.32 10.75 -6.39
C HIS A 96 9.16 12.02 -6.37
N THR A 97 10.27 12.02 -7.12
CA THR A 97 11.14 13.18 -7.28
C THR A 97 11.04 13.71 -8.69
N PHE A 98 10.89 15.03 -8.79
CA PHE A 98 10.91 15.75 -10.05
C PHE A 98 12.26 16.44 -10.22
N ALA A 99 12.87 16.29 -11.39
CA ALA A 99 14.04 17.05 -11.79
C ALA A 99 13.82 17.62 -13.19
N TYR A 100 14.16 18.90 -13.36
CA TYR A 100 14.19 19.58 -14.65
C TYR A 100 15.61 20.00 -14.97
N ASP A 101 16.02 19.76 -16.20
CA ASP A 101 17.27 20.24 -16.76
C ASP A 101 17.01 20.78 -18.18
N ALA A 102 17.52 21.97 -18.48
CA ALA A 102 17.22 22.66 -19.74
C ALA A 102 17.77 21.92 -20.98
N THR A 103 18.71 21.00 -20.81
CA THR A 103 19.37 20.26 -21.89
C THR A 103 18.82 18.85 -22.04
N THR A 104 18.56 18.17 -20.93
CA THR A 104 18.14 16.77 -20.85
C THR A 104 16.64 16.58 -20.60
N GLY A 105 15.94 17.64 -20.22
CA GLY A 105 14.49 17.69 -20.09
C GLY A 105 14.01 17.36 -18.67
N VAL A 106 12.84 16.72 -18.59
CA VAL A 106 12.19 16.38 -17.31
C VAL A 106 12.49 14.93 -16.98
N THR A 107 13.01 14.70 -15.78
CA THR A 107 13.22 13.38 -15.19
C THR A 107 12.30 13.22 -13.99
N ILE A 108 11.48 12.18 -14.01
CA ILE A 108 10.66 11.77 -12.87
C ILE A 108 11.22 10.45 -12.36
N THR A 109 11.58 10.41 -11.07
CA THR A 109 12.06 9.21 -10.40
C THR A 109 11.04 8.80 -9.36
N SER A 110 10.60 7.55 -9.40
CA SER A 110 9.63 6.99 -8.44
C SER A 110 10.24 5.79 -7.73
N SER A 111 10.15 5.78 -6.40
CA SER A 111 10.57 4.65 -5.57
C SER A 111 9.42 4.24 -4.65
N PRO A 112 9.04 2.95 -4.55
CA PRO A 112 7.93 2.52 -3.71
C PRO A 112 8.17 2.83 -2.23
N SER A 113 7.12 3.23 -1.50
CA SER A 113 7.21 3.46 -0.05
C SER A 113 7.14 2.14 0.70
N GLY A 114 8.32 1.62 1.07
CA GLY A 114 8.46 0.42 1.88
C GLY A 114 9.50 -0.53 1.31
N GLU A 115 10.66 -0.51 1.94
CA GLU A 115 11.74 -1.51 1.85
C GLU A 115 12.45 -1.61 0.49
N GLU A 116 13.75 -1.31 0.50
CA GLU A 116 14.71 -1.99 -0.37
C GLU A 116 14.63 -3.51 -0.11
N THR A 117 13.68 -4.20 -0.73
CA THR A 117 13.80 -5.65 -0.81
C THR A 117 14.93 -5.91 -1.80
N ASN A 118 16.11 -6.12 -1.24
CA ASN A 118 17.31 -6.66 -1.86
C ASN A 118 17.03 -8.08 -2.39
N ILE A 119 16.04 -8.22 -3.27
CA ILE A 119 15.85 -9.42 -4.08
C ILE A 119 16.84 -9.26 -5.22
N LYS A 120 18.11 -9.55 -4.92
CA LYS A 120 19.04 -9.99 -5.96
C LYS A 120 18.42 -11.22 -6.65
N PRO A 121 18.61 -11.34 -7.98
CA PRO A 121 18.11 -12.48 -8.74
C PRO A 121 18.61 -13.82 -8.19
#